data_AF-A0A2A4ZWH4-F1
#
_entry.id   AF-A0A2A4ZWH4-F1
#
_cell.length_a   1.000
_cell.length_b   1.000
_cell.length_c   1.000
_cell.angle_alpha   90.00
_cell.angle_beta   90.00
_cell.angle_gamma   90.00
#
_symmetry.space_group_name_H-M   'P 1'
#
loop_
_entity.id
_entity.type
_entity.pdbx_description
1 polymer ?
#
loop_
_entity_poly.entity_id
_entity_poly.type
_entity_poly.pdbx_seq_one_letter_code
_entity_poly.pdbx_strand_id
1 'polypeptide(L)'
;MLRAYRIINSKDKKNIRFVAAGSYQIEFFGLDDRQYFAIYRFQSDGSSAVLVELENSRIASAGLNGFQILVGVSTFKIIVTIKNNKSKVYVTRYLWGWLPVSRMGGNISNAGISSLKANFESYAKDLEA
;
A
#
# COMPACT_ATOMS: atom_id res chain seq x y z
N MET A 1 6.91 -5.87 -14.03
CA MET A 1 6.82 -4.39 -14.01
C MET A 1 5.81 -3.84 -15.02
N LEU A 2 5.86 -4.22 -16.30
CA LEU A 2 4.93 -3.72 -17.34
C LEU A 2 3.44 -3.87 -16.99
N ARG A 3 3.03 -4.99 -16.39
CA ARG A 3 1.63 -5.22 -15.98
C ARG A 3 1.16 -4.28 -14.87
N ALA A 4 1.98 -4.07 -13.83
CA ALA A 4 1.65 -3.16 -12.72
C ALA A 4 1.53 -1.72 -13.21
N TYR A 5 2.47 -1.28 -14.06
CA TYR A 5 2.42 0.04 -14.68
C TYR A 5 1.14 0.24 -15.52
N ARG A 6 0.74 -0.75 -16.34
CA ARG A 6 -0.50 -0.68 -17.12
C ARG A 6 -1.74 -0.56 -16.24
N ILE A 7 -1.83 -1.36 -15.18
CA ILE A 7 -2.99 -1.34 -14.27
C ILE A 7 -3.06 0.00 -13.52
N ILE A 8 -1.94 0.47 -12.97
CA ILE A 8 -1.87 1.75 -12.24
C ILE A 8 -2.27 2.93 -13.16
N ASN A 9 -1.87 2.91 -14.43
CA ASN A 9 -2.18 3.97 -15.38
C ASN A 9 -3.46 3.70 -16.21
N SER A 10 -4.25 2.69 -15.84
CA SER A 10 -5.50 2.41 -16.54
C SER A 10 -6.47 3.58 -16.40
N LYS A 11 -7.18 3.90 -17.49
CA LYS A 11 -8.24 4.91 -17.51
C LYS A 11 -9.56 4.38 -16.95
N ASP A 12 -9.69 3.07 -16.83
CA ASP A 12 -10.92 2.39 -16.42
C ASP A 12 -11.01 2.19 -14.89
N LYS A 13 -10.07 2.75 -14.13
CA LYS A 13 -10.07 2.70 -12.67
C LYS A 13 -11.31 3.40 -12.11
N LYS A 14 -11.98 2.76 -11.15
CA LYS A 14 -13.16 3.28 -10.44
C LYS A 14 -12.86 3.47 -8.96
N ASN A 15 -13.67 4.28 -8.28
CA ASN A 15 -13.62 4.48 -6.82
C ASN A 15 -12.21 4.84 -6.29
N ILE A 16 -11.48 5.68 -7.03
CA ILE A 16 -10.08 5.97 -6.75
C ILE A 16 -9.97 6.82 -5.47
N ARG A 17 -9.12 6.38 -4.55
CA ARG A 17 -8.77 7.11 -3.32
C ARG A 17 -7.26 7.28 -3.25
N PHE A 18 -6.81 8.49 -2.99
CA PHE A 18 -5.39 8.85 -2.99
C PHE A 18 -4.90 9.18 -1.59
N VAL A 19 -3.68 8.77 -1.29
CA VAL A 19 -2.96 9.17 -0.09
C VAL A 19 -1.55 9.60 -0.49
N ALA A 20 -1.22 10.87 -0.25
CA ALA A 20 0.13 11.39 -0.48
C ALA A 20 1.11 10.83 0.56
N ALA A 21 2.27 10.37 0.10
CA ALA A 21 3.34 9.80 0.92
C ALA A 21 4.70 10.39 0.51
N GLY A 22 4.89 11.69 0.73
CA GLY A 22 6.07 12.43 0.24
C GLY A 22 6.13 12.47 -1.29
N SER A 23 7.21 11.98 -1.89
CA SER A 23 7.31 11.85 -3.36
C SER A 23 6.58 10.62 -3.93
N TYR A 24 5.93 9.83 -3.08
CA TYR A 24 5.16 8.65 -3.47
C TYR A 24 3.66 8.96 -3.37
N GLN A 25 2.90 8.29 -4.23
CA GLN A 25 1.46 8.25 -4.19
C GLN A 25 1.01 6.85 -3.80
N ILE A 26 0.15 6.76 -2.81
CA ILE A 26 -0.61 5.57 -2.49
C ILE A 26 -1.98 5.71 -3.15
N GLU A 27 -2.45 4.65 -3.80
CA GLU A 27 -3.80 4.59 -4.38
C GLU A 27 -4.53 3.34 -3.93
N PHE A 28 -5.83 3.50 -3.73
CA PHE A 28 -6.81 2.42 -3.67
C PHE A 28 -7.80 2.61 -4.80
N PHE A 29 -8.07 1.58 -5.59
CA PHE A 29 -8.96 1.70 -6.74
C PHE A 29 -9.55 0.34 -7.16
N GLY A 30 -10.72 0.40 -7.79
CA GLY A 30 -11.33 -0.74 -8.47
C GLY A 30 -10.93 -0.82 -9.94
N LEU A 31 -10.69 -2.00 -10.47
CA LEU A 31 -10.52 -2.28 -11.89
C LEU A 31 -10.97 -3.73 -12.17
N ASP A 32 -11.77 -3.95 -13.22
CA ASP A 32 -12.27 -5.28 -13.60
C ASP A 32 -12.89 -6.06 -12.42
N ASP A 33 -13.77 -5.40 -11.68
CA ASP A 33 -14.46 -5.90 -10.47
C ASP A 33 -13.54 -6.32 -9.32
N ARG A 34 -12.27 -5.91 -9.34
CA ARG A 34 -11.28 -6.19 -8.29
C ARG A 34 -10.81 -4.91 -7.64
N GLN A 35 -10.50 -4.98 -6.35
CA GLN A 35 -9.92 -3.86 -5.61
C GLN A 35 -8.39 -3.98 -5.50
N TYR A 36 -7.70 -2.87 -5.73
CA TYR A 36 -6.25 -2.78 -5.76
C TYR A 36 -5.73 -1.76 -4.76
N PHE A 37 -4.56 -2.05 -4.20
CA PHE A 37 -3.67 -1.13 -3.52
C PHE A 37 -2.40 -0.94 -4.33
N ALA A 38 -1.97 0.30 -4.50
CA ALA A 38 -0.69 0.61 -5.11
C ALA A 38 0.09 1.65 -4.31
N ILE A 39 1.41 1.56 -4.36
CA ILE A 39 2.30 2.67 -4.01
C ILE A 39 3.33 2.82 -5.11
N TYR A 40 3.50 4.04 -5.60
CA TYR A 40 4.44 4.31 -6.69
C TYR A 40 4.95 5.74 -6.66
N ARG A 41 6.07 5.97 -7.35
CA ARG A 41 6.59 7.32 -7.59
C ARG A 41 6.03 7.86 -8.91
N PHE A 42 5.52 9.08 -8.92
CA PHE A 42 5.06 9.73 -10.15
C PHE A 42 6.27 10.24 -10.96
N GLN A 43 6.98 9.33 -11.65
CA GLN A 43 8.08 9.66 -12.58
C GLN A 43 8.03 8.73 -13.80
N SER A 44 8.32 9.29 -14.98
CA SER A 44 8.17 8.70 -16.32
C SER A 44 9.09 7.54 -16.66
N ASP A 45 10.16 7.33 -15.89
CA ASP A 45 11.39 6.73 -16.39
C ASP A 45 11.83 5.47 -15.62
N GLY A 46 10.93 4.88 -14.83
CA GLY A 46 11.17 3.58 -14.19
C GLY A 46 10.65 3.49 -12.76
N SER A 47 9.48 4.05 -12.49
CA SER A 47 8.93 4.19 -11.14
C SER A 47 8.88 2.85 -10.40
N SER A 48 9.59 2.78 -9.27
CA SER A 48 9.35 1.79 -8.22
C SER A 48 7.86 1.78 -7.88
N ALA A 49 7.20 0.68 -8.21
CA ALA A 49 5.76 0.52 -8.02
C ALA A 49 5.47 -0.83 -7.38
N VAL A 50 4.60 -0.80 -6.39
CA VAL A 50 3.94 -1.98 -5.84
C VAL A 50 2.47 -1.91 -6.25
N LEU A 51 1.93 -3.04 -6.66
CA LEU A 51 0.51 -3.23 -6.93
C LEU A 51 0.09 -4.55 -6.27
N VAL A 52 -0.98 -4.50 -5.49
CA VAL A 52 -1.54 -5.64 -4.77
C VAL A 52 -3.04 -5.67 -5.01
N GLU A 53 -3.56 -6.83 -5.41
CA GLU A 53 -5.00 -7.09 -5.44
C GLU A 53 -5.46 -7.46 -4.02
N LEU A 54 -6.41 -6.70 -3.46
CA LEU A 54 -6.74 -6.74 -2.03
C LEU A 54 -7.56 -7.97 -1.65
N GLU A 55 -8.56 -8.34 -2.46
CA GLU A 55 -9.55 -9.39 -2.12
C GLU A 55 -8.92 -10.78 -1.97
N ASN A 56 -7.93 -11.09 -2.80
CA ASN A 56 -7.22 -12.37 -2.77
C ASN A 56 -5.94 -12.35 -1.90
N SER A 57 -5.67 -11.22 -1.25
CA SER A 57 -4.51 -11.08 -0.37
C SER A 57 -4.85 -11.43 1.07
N ARG A 58 -3.86 -11.98 1.81
CA ARG A 58 -3.99 -12.13 3.26
C ARG A 58 -3.51 -10.85 3.92
N ILE A 59 -4.43 -10.08 4.48
CA ILE A 59 -4.16 -8.79 5.12
C ILE A 59 -4.46 -8.93 6.61
N ALA A 60 -3.52 -8.46 7.44
CA ALA A 60 -3.65 -8.45 8.89
C ALA A 60 -3.18 -7.14 9.47
N SER A 61 -3.76 -6.75 10.60
CA SER A 61 -3.28 -5.64 11.41
C SER A 61 -1.90 -5.96 11.99
N ALA A 62 -0.97 -5.02 11.89
CA ALA A 62 0.39 -5.14 12.42
C ALA A 62 0.62 -4.02 13.44
N GLY A 63 0.12 -4.25 14.67
CA GLY A 63 0.13 -3.26 15.74
C GLY A 63 -0.84 -2.09 15.50
N LEU A 64 -0.72 -1.03 16.31
CA LEU A 64 -1.64 0.12 16.33
C LEU A 64 -1.72 0.95 15.03
N ASN A 65 -0.67 0.91 14.22
CA ASN A 65 -0.48 1.82 13.09
C ASN A 65 0.11 1.12 11.86
N GLY A 66 -0.10 -0.19 11.74
CA GLY A 66 0.45 -0.93 10.61
C GLY A 66 -0.47 -2.03 10.10
N PHE A 67 -0.18 -2.45 8.88
CA PHE A 67 -0.81 -3.57 8.20
C PHE A 67 0.27 -4.45 7.58
N GLN A 68 -0.01 -5.74 7.50
CA GLN A 68 0.81 -6.71 6.81
C GLN A 68 -0.02 -7.36 5.71
N ILE A 69 0.55 -7.47 4.51
CA ILE A 69 -0.08 -8.13 3.36
C ILE A 69 0.83 -9.24 2.86
N LEU A 70 0.29 -10.45 2.69
CA LEU A 70 1.01 -11.58 2.10
C LEU A 70 0.49 -11.84 0.69
N VAL A 71 1.42 -11.86 -0.27
CA VAL A 71 1.16 -12.15 -1.69
C VAL A 71 2.23 -13.11 -2.19
N GLY A 72 1.87 -14.40 -2.30
CA GLY A 72 2.83 -15.46 -2.63
C GLY A 72 4.02 -15.47 -1.65
N VAL A 73 5.25 -15.33 -2.17
CA VAL A 73 6.48 -15.28 -1.37
C VAL A 73 6.84 -13.89 -0.85
N SER A 74 6.05 -12.87 -1.19
CA SER A 74 6.29 -11.48 -0.78
C SER A 74 5.40 -11.10 0.40
N THR A 75 5.99 -10.40 1.37
CA THR A 75 5.27 -9.77 2.47
C THR A 75 5.43 -8.26 2.36
N PHE A 76 4.35 -7.51 2.39
CA PHE A 76 4.37 -6.05 2.43
C PHE A 76 3.97 -5.60 3.83
N LYS A 77 4.82 -4.83 4.51
CA LYS A 77 4.49 -4.17 5.77
C LYS A 77 4.27 -2.69 5.52
N ILE A 78 3.08 -2.22 5.85
CA ILE A 78 2.68 -0.83 5.80
C ILE A 78 2.72 -0.33 7.23
N ILE A 79 3.58 0.64 7.55
CA ILE A 79 3.76 1.15 8.91
C ILE A 79 3.69 2.67 8.88
N VAL A 80 2.82 3.23 9.72
CA VAL A 80 2.76 4.66 10.02
C VAL A 80 3.53 4.93 11.31
N THR A 81 4.54 5.80 11.22
CA THR A 81 5.34 6.26 12.36
C THR A 81 5.01 7.73 12.62
N ILE A 82 4.76 8.06 13.89
CA ILE A 82 4.47 9.42 14.34
C ILE A 82 5.59 9.85 15.29
N LYS A 83 6.32 10.93 14.95
CA LYS A 83 7.38 11.49 15.81
C LYS A 83 7.38 13.01 15.67
N ASN A 84 7.42 13.73 16.80
CA ASN A 84 7.48 15.20 16.83
C ASN A 84 6.41 15.87 15.95
N ASN A 85 5.14 15.46 16.07
CA ASN A 85 4.01 15.89 15.22
C ASN A 85 4.17 15.69 13.71
N LYS A 86 5.17 14.90 13.28
CA LYS A 86 5.35 14.51 11.88
C LYS A 86 5.01 13.04 11.72
N SER A 87 4.09 12.77 10.80
CA SER A 87 3.67 11.42 10.45
C SER A 87 4.34 10.98 9.15
N LYS A 88 4.85 9.75 9.13
CA LYS A 88 5.43 9.12 7.94
C LYS A 88 4.83 7.74 7.73
N VAL A 89 4.51 7.40 6.49
CA VAL A 89 4.11 6.05 6.11
C VAL A 89 5.25 5.40 5.35
N TYR A 90 5.46 4.11 5.61
CA TYR A 90 6.41 3.28 4.87
C TYR A 90 5.75 1.98 4.44
N VAL A 91 5.93 1.63 3.19
CA VAL A 91 5.57 0.34 2.61
C VAL A 91 6.88 -0.39 2.31
N THR A 92 7.17 -1.41 3.10
CA THR A 92 8.37 -2.23 2.95
C THR A 92 7.99 -3.59 2.41
N ARG A 93 8.61 -3.99 1.30
CA ARG A 93 8.51 -5.35 0.77
C ARG A 93 9.61 -6.21 1.38
N TYR A 94 9.22 -7.39 1.83
CA TYR A 94 10.08 -8.45 2.34
C TYR A 94 9.94 -9.69 1.47
N LEU A 95 11.03 -10.43 1.27
CA LEU A 95 11.01 -11.81 0.79
C LEU A 95 10.98 -12.76 1.99
N TRP A 96 10.16 -13.81 1.89
CA TRP A 96 10.01 -14.84 2.92
C TRP A 96 9.68 -14.28 4.32
N GLY A 97 9.04 -13.11 4.37
CA GLY A 97 8.66 -12.45 5.62
C GLY A 97 9.77 -11.70 6.38
N TRP A 98 11.05 -11.89 6.04
CA TRP A 98 12.16 -11.35 6.84
C TRP A 98 13.18 -10.50 6.08
N LEU A 99 13.47 -10.78 4.81
CA LEU A 99 14.52 -10.08 4.06
C LEU A 99 13.96 -8.83 3.38
N PRO A 100 14.28 -7.60 3.83
CA PRO A 100 13.78 -6.38 3.19
C PRO A 100 14.41 -6.18 1.81
N VAL A 101 13.58 -6.01 0.78
CA VAL A 101 14.05 -5.82 -0.62
C VAL A 101 13.76 -4.44 -1.18
N SER A 102 12.74 -3.75 -0.68
CA SER A 102 12.44 -2.38 -1.10
C SER A 102 11.61 -1.66 -0.06
N ARG A 103 11.82 -0.36 0.08
CA ARG A 103 11.02 0.51 0.96
C ARG A 103 10.59 1.76 0.22
N MET A 104 9.30 2.05 0.27
CA MET A 104 8.66 3.20 -0.36
C MET A 104 7.88 3.99 0.68
N GLY A 105 7.68 5.29 0.47
CA GLY A 105 6.87 6.12 1.35
C GLY A 105 7.52 7.45 1.72
N GLY A 106 6.88 8.15 2.65
CA GLY A 106 7.22 9.53 2.99
C GLY A 106 6.24 10.15 3.96
N ASN A 107 6.25 11.48 4.03
CA ASN A 107 5.35 12.23 4.91
C ASN A 107 3.88 11.99 4.53
N ILE A 108 3.03 11.81 5.52
CA ILE A 108 1.59 11.58 5.35
C ILE A 108 0.82 12.53 6.27
N SER A 109 -0.32 13.04 5.81
CA SER A 109 -1.21 13.87 6.63
C SER A 109 -2.08 13.01 7.55
N ASN A 110 -2.68 13.62 8.58
CA ASN A 110 -3.62 12.90 9.45
C ASN A 110 -4.82 12.34 8.67
N ALA A 111 -5.37 13.11 7.73
CA ALA A 111 -6.42 12.64 6.82
C ALA A 111 -5.96 11.47 5.95
N GLY A 112 -4.70 11.48 5.50
CA GLY A 112 -4.08 10.37 4.78
C GLY A 112 -3.97 9.10 5.64
N ILE A 113 -3.62 9.24 6.92
CA ILE A 113 -3.56 8.12 7.88
C ILE A 113 -4.95 7.50 8.07
N SER A 114 -5.97 8.34 8.30
CA SER A 114 -7.36 7.87 8.46
C SER A 114 -7.85 7.17 7.19
N SER A 115 -7.54 7.73 6.02
CA SER A 115 -7.90 7.11 4.73
C SER A 115 -7.18 5.77 4.54
N LEU A 116 -5.89 5.69 4.85
CA LEU A 116 -5.11 4.46 4.78
C LEU A 116 -5.72 3.36 5.67
N LYS A 117 -6.03 3.70 6.93
CA LYS A 117 -6.65 2.77 7.88
C LYS A 117 -8.00 2.27 7.40
N ALA A 118 -8.91 3.18 7.05
CA ALA A 118 -10.26 2.82 6.61
C ALA A 118 -10.27 1.90 5.38
N ASN A 119 -9.33 2.08 4.45
CA ASN A 119 -9.23 1.20 3.29
C ASN A 119 -8.73 -0.20 3.67
N PHE A 120 -7.69 -0.32 4.50
CA PHE A 120 -7.15 -1.64 4.87
C PHE A 120 -7.98 -2.40 5.90
N GLU A 121 -8.62 -1.71 6.84
CA GLU A 121 -9.47 -2.33 7.88
C GLU A 121 -10.60 -3.18 7.27
N SER A 122 -11.15 -2.76 6.11
CA SER A 122 -12.18 -3.53 5.41
C SER A 122 -11.73 -4.88 4.87
N TYR A 123 -10.41 -5.10 4.73
CA TYR A 123 -9.81 -6.34 4.25
C TYR A 123 -8.99 -7.06 5.31
N ALA A 124 -8.66 -6.38 6.42
CA ALA A 124 -7.94 -6.96 7.52
C ALA A 124 -8.84 -8.01 8.17
N LYS A 125 -8.55 -9.28 7.90
CA LYS A 125 -9.10 -10.39 8.65
C LYS A 125 -8.13 -10.56 9.81
N ASP A 126 -8.62 -10.50 11.04
CA ASP A 126 -7.81 -10.86 12.19
C ASP A 126 -7.15 -12.21 11.87
N LEU A 127 -5.82 -12.21 11.73
CA LEU A 127 -5.08 -13.46 11.80
C LEU A 127 -5.28 -13.87 13.25
N GLU A 128 -6.25 -14.76 13.50
CA GLU A 128 -6.36 -15.45 14.78
C GLU A 128 -4.94 -15.89 15.16
N ALA A 129 -4.53 -15.44 16.35
CA ALA A 129 -3.19 -15.67 16.89
C ALA A 129 -2.92 -17.16 17.08
#